data_AF-A0A932FU55-F1
#
_entry.id   AF-A0A932FU55-F1
#
_cell.length_a   1.000
_cell.length_b   1.000
_cell.length_c   1.000
_cell.angle_alpha   90.00
_cell.angle_beta   90.00
_cell.angle_gamma   90.00
#
_symmetry.space_group_name_H-M   'P 1'
#
loop_
_entity.id
_entity.type
_entity.pdbx_description
1 polymer ?
#
loop_
_entity_poly.entity_id
_entity_poly.type
_entity_poly.pdbx_seq_one_letter_code
_entity_poly.pdbx_strand_id
1 'polypeptide(L)' 'MPRLRVKLPTEEPKEIIYELEAAREGFKEFPESFLVVEGKLIRSYQELVEMVARPPYNTREILEAEVIQYVAGG' A
#
# COMPACT_ATOMS: atom_id res chain seq x y z
N MET A 1 -4.90 10.01 11.07
CA MET A 1 -4.99 8.89 10.10
C MET A 1 -3.63 8.23 10.03
N PRO A 2 -3.55 6.89 9.89
CA PRO A 2 -2.28 6.16 9.83
C PRO A 2 -1.45 6.55 8.61
N ARG A 3 -0.13 6.39 8.73
CA ARG A 3 0.83 6.43 7.61
C ARG A 3 1.00 5.05 6.99
N LEU A 4 1.38 5.00 5.72
CA LEU A 4 1.68 3.76 5.00
C LEU A 4 3.17 3.63 4.78
N ARG A 5 3.77 2.58 5.32
CA ARG A 5 5.14 2.19 5.01
C ARG A 5 5.09 1.23 3.83
N VAL A 6 5.40 1.73 2.64
CA VAL A 6 5.37 0.96 1.39
C VAL A 6 6.76 0.39 1.11
N LYS A 7 6.84 -0.94 1.02
CA LYS A 7 8.02 -1.67 0.53
C LYS A 7 7.89 -1.88 -0.98
N LEU A 8 8.86 -1.36 -1.71
CA LEU A 8 8.93 -1.53 -3.17
C LEU A 8 9.64 -2.85 -3.53
N PRO A 9 9.17 -3.57 -4.56
CA PRO A 9 9.77 -4.82 -5.04
C PRO A 9 10.96 -4.50 -5.95
N THR A 10 11.97 -3.82 -5.43
CA THR A 10 13.23 -3.49 -6.13
C THR A 10 14.36 -4.38 -5.61
N GLU A 11 15.42 -4.59 -6.40
CA GLU A 11 16.61 -5.40 -6.01
C GLU A 11 17.18 -4.97 -4.64
N GLU A 12 17.13 -3.66 -4.36
CA GLU A 12 17.30 -3.12 -3.02
C GLU A 12 15.92 -2.75 -2.46
N PRO A 13 15.45 -3.39 -1.37
CA PRO A 13 14.13 -3.09 -0.81
C PRO A 13 14.10 -1.64 -0.32
N LYS A 14 13.44 -0.78 -1.09
CA LYS A 14 13.22 0.61 -0.70
C LYS A 14 11.94 0.71 0.10
N GLU A 15 12.06 1.33 1.26
CA GLU A 15 10.94 1.59 2.16
C GLU A 15 10.61 3.07 2.12
N ILE A 16 9.41 3.39 1.65
CA ILE A 16 8.94 4.77 1.57
C ILE A 16 7.74 4.91 2.49
N ILE A 17 7.79 5.89 3.38
CA ILE A 17 6.64 6.22 4.24
C ILE A 17 5.82 7.28 3.51
N TYR A 18 4.64 6.89 3.05
CA TYR A 18 3.64 7.77 2.48
C TYR A 18 2.62 8.17 3.55
N GLU A 19 2.24 9.43 3.55
CA GLU A 19 0.97 9.83 4.16
C GLU A 19 -0.16 9.17 3.37
N LEU A 20 -1.28 8.84 4.03
CA LEU A 20 -2.40 8.15 3.38
C LEU A 20 -2.83 8.88 2.10
N GLU A 21 -2.92 10.21 2.14
CA GLU A 21 -3.30 11.03 1.00
C GLU A 21 -2.31 10.93 -0.17
N ALA A 22 -1.01 10.82 0.12
CA ALA A 22 0.04 10.66 -0.88
C ALA A 22 0.06 9.25 -1.48
N ALA A 23 -0.44 8.23 -0.77
CA ALA A 23 -0.52 6.87 -1.30
C ALA A 23 -1.37 6.79 -2.59
N ARG A 24 -2.33 7.70 -2.77
CA ARG A 24 -3.13 7.82 -4.00
C ARG A 24 -2.27 8.04 -5.24
N GLU A 25 -1.19 8.81 -5.13
CA GLU A 25 -0.26 9.03 -6.25
C GLU A 25 0.57 7.78 -6.51
N GLY A 26 1.01 7.07 -5.46
CA GLY A 26 1.71 5.79 -5.59
C GLY A 26 0.92 4.73 -6.36
N PHE A 27 -0.41 4.64 -6.16
CA PHE A 27 -1.26 3.75 -6.97
C PHE A 27 -1.27 4.09 -8.48
N LYS A 28 -0.98 5.34 -8.85
CA LYS A 28 -0.86 5.74 -10.27
C LYS A 28 0.52 5.45 -10.84
N GLU A 29 1.56 5.51 -10.02
CA GLU A 29 2.93 5.23 -10.44
C GLU A 29 3.14 3.75 -10.81
N PHE A 30 2.33 2.85 -10.24
CA PHE A 30 2.44 1.40 -10.47
C PHE A 30 1.14 0.79 -11.02
N PRO A 31 0.79 1.03 -12.31
CA PRO A 31 -0.48 0.59 -12.89
C PRO A 31 -0.63 -0.94 -13.00
N GLU A 32 0.48 -1.69 -13.02
CA GLU A 32 0.51 -3.15 -13.12
C GLU A 32 0.81 -3.85 -11.79
N SER A 33 0.76 -3.11 -10.67
CA SER A 33 1.07 -3.64 -9.35
C SER A 33 -0.14 -3.62 -8.43
N PHE A 34 -0.18 -4.57 -7.50
CA PHE A 34 -1.12 -4.58 -6.39
C PHE A 34 -0.46 -4.06 -5.13
N LEU A 35 -1.20 -3.31 -4.32
CA LEU A 35 -0.74 -2.94 -2.99
C LEU A 35 -1.29 -3.96 -1.99
N VAL A 36 -0.43 -4.55 -1.16
CA VAL A 36 -0.82 -5.43 -0.06
C VAL A 36 -0.56 -4.70 1.24
N VAL A 37 -1.62 -4.31 1.95
CA VAL A 37 -1.53 -3.58 3.22
C VAL A 37 -1.91 -4.53 4.34
N GLU A 38 -1.02 -4.76 5.30
CA GLU A 38 -1.24 -5.67 6.43
C GLU A 38 -1.72 -7.07 5.97
N GLY A 39 -1.15 -7.57 4.87
CA GLY A 39 -1.52 -8.85 4.26
C GLY A 39 -2.85 -8.84 3.48
N LYS A 40 -3.51 -7.68 3.32
CA LYS A 40 -4.73 -7.54 2.51
C LYS A 40 -4.43 -6.89 1.18
N LEU A 41 -4.88 -7.51 0.09
CA LEU A 41 -4.77 -6.96 -1.24
C LEU A 41 -5.75 -5.78 -1.39
N ILE A 42 -5.19 -4.61 -1.70
CA ILE A 42 -5.89 -3.35 -1.92
C ILE A 42 -5.76 -2.99 -3.39
N ARG A 43 -6.89 -2.89 -4.09
CA ARG A 43 -6.91 -2.61 -5.55
C ARG A 43 -7.16 -1.15 -5.85
N SER A 44 -7.57 -0.37 -4.85
CA SER A 44 -7.92 1.03 -5.01
C SER A 44 -7.64 1.84 -3.76
N TYR A 45 -7.42 3.14 -3.95
CA TYR A 45 -7.31 4.09 -2.84
C TYR A 45 -8.58 4.11 -1.97
N GLN A 46 -9.76 3.89 -2.54
CA GLN A 46 -11.00 3.86 -1.77
C GLN A 46 -11.06 2.66 -0.82
N GLU A 47 -10.66 1.46 -1.27
CA GLU A 47 -10.53 0.28 -0.40
C GLU A 47 -9.52 0.50 0.73
N LEU A 48 -8.41 1.19 0.44
CA LEU A 48 -7.43 1.58 1.45
C LEU A 48 -8.07 2.45 2.54
N VAL A 49 -8.77 3.51 2.14
CA VAL A 49 -9.44 4.44 3.06
C VAL A 49 -10.49 3.71 3.91
N GLU A 50 -11.28 2.83 3.30
CA GLU A 50 -12.27 2.03 4.03
C GLU A 50 -11.62 1.05 5.02
N MET A 51 -10.48 0.46 4.67
CA MET A 51 -9.73 -0.41 5.55
C MET A 51 -9.16 0.37 6.75
N VAL A 52 -8.52 1.52 6.52
CA VAL A 52 -7.93 2.32 7.60
C VAL A 52 -8.96 3.00 8.49
N ALA A 53 -10.20 3.16 8.01
CA ALA A 53 -11.32 3.64 8.83
C ALA A 53 -11.82 2.58 9.83
N ARG A 54 -11.47 1.30 9.65
CA ARG A 54 -11.93 0.19 10.48
C ARG A 54 -10.90 -0.19 11.55
N PRO A 55 -11.31 -0.51 12.79
CA PRO A 55 -10.43 -1.12 13.78
C PRO A 55 -9.88 -2.48 13.29
N PRO A 56 -8.63 -2.85 13.63
CA PRO A 56 -7.66 -2.13 14.46
C PRO A 56 -6.76 -1.15 13.69
N TYR A 57 -7.01 -0.92 12.39
CA TYR A 57 -6.11 -0.16 11.52
C TYR A 57 -6.19 1.35 11.77
N ASN A 58 -7.35 1.85 12.19
CA ASN A 58 -7.58 3.26 12.51
C ASN A 58 -6.76 3.77 13.71
N THR A 59 -6.39 2.88 14.62
CA THR A 59 -5.59 3.20 15.83
C THR A 59 -4.10 3.04 15.63
N ARG A 60 -3.66 2.47 14.49
CA ARG A 60 -2.24 2.28 14.21
C ARG A 60 -1.62 3.59 13.73
N GLU A 61 -0.37 3.83 14.11
CA GLU A 61 0.38 4.98 13.61
C GLU A 61 0.91 4.73 12.19
N ILE A 62 1.36 3.49 11.94
CA ILE A 62 1.91 3.03 10.66
C ILE A 62 1.27 1.71 10.28
N LEU A 63 0.92 1.58 9.00
CA LEU A 63 0.50 0.34 8.37
C LEU A 63 1.58 -0.13 7.40
N GLU A 64 1.92 -1.41 7.47
CA GLU A 64 2.83 -2.02 6.51
C GLU A 64 2.11 -2.26 5.19
N ALA A 65 2.75 -1.85 4.10
CA ALA A 65 2.28 -2.01 2.75
C ALA A 65 3.41 -2.55 1.87
N GLU A 66 3.07 -3.44 0.95
CA GLU A 66 4.01 -4.07 0.02
C GLU A 66 3.45 -3.94 -1.39
N VAL A 67 4.27 -3.50 -2.33
CA VAL A 67 3.88 -3.48 -3.74
C VAL A 67 4.26 -4.82 -4.36
N ILE A 68 3.27 -5.53 -4.89
CA ILE A 68 3.46 -6.79 -5.60
C ILE A 68 3.26 -6.54 -7.08
N GLN A 69 4.31 -6.74 -7.88
CA GLN A 69 4.20 -6.68 -9.34
C GLN A 69 3.45 -7.90 -9.85
N TYR A 70 2.49 -7.68 -10.76
CA TYR A 70 1.88 -8.78 -11.49
C TYR A 70 2.90 -9.32 -12.51
N VAL A 71 3.55 -10.43 -12.17
CA VAL A 71 4.38 -11.15 -13.15
C VAL A 71 3.45 -12.09 -13.93
N ALA A 72 3.06 -11.69 -15.14
CA ALA A 72 2.44 -12.58 -16.11
C ALA A 72 3.49 -13.60 -16.58
N GLY A 73 3.64 -14.69 -15.84
CA GLY A 73 4.49 -15.81 -16.27
C GLY A 73 3.93 -16.45 -17.54
N GLY A 74 4.73 -16.45 -18.61
CA GLY A 74 4.49 -17.19 -19.85
C GLY A 74 5.15 -18.56 -19.83
#